data_AF-A0A6N7R0U7-F1
#
_entry.id   AF-A0A6N7R0U7-F1
#
_cell.length_a   1.000
_cell.length_b   1.000
_cell.length_c   1.000
_cell.angle_alpha   90.00
_cell.angle_beta   90.00
_cell.angle_gamma   90.00
#
_symmetry.space_group_name_H-M   'P 1'
#
loop_
_entity.id
_entity.type
_entity.pdbx_description
1 polymer ?
#
loop_
_entity_poly.entity_id
_entity_poly.type
_entity_poly.pdbx_seq_one_letter_code
_entity_poly.pdbx_strand_id
1 'polypeptide(L)'
;MSKEVSINMSVFRANVAKLKTALADIETNTTTNSFSKTNIEPFTKDLENVIEAMELLEQYKNILEADVSTLEQTGEQMREKDEELASVNHPIVGPQPIR
;
A
#
# COMPACT_ATOMS: atom_id res chain seq x y z
N MET A 1 -10.27 -23.95 22.26
CA MET A 1 -10.40 -23.97 20.79
C MET A 1 -10.13 -22.55 20.30
N SER A 2 -8.87 -22.26 19.96
CA SER A 2 -8.54 -20.98 19.30
C SER A 2 -9.07 -21.07 17.88
N LYS A 3 -9.97 -20.17 17.48
CA LYS A 3 -10.34 -20.01 16.07
C LYS A 3 -9.09 -19.51 15.36
N GLU A 4 -8.50 -20.35 14.52
CA GLU A 4 -7.42 -19.97 13.62
C GLU A 4 -7.98 -18.90 12.67
N VAL A 5 -7.61 -17.63 12.90
CA VAL A 5 -7.98 -16.52 12.01
C VAL A 5 -6.85 -16.39 11.00
N SER A 6 -6.85 -17.25 9.99
CA SER A 6 -5.88 -17.15 8.90
C SER A 6 -6.37 -16.13 7.87
N ILE A 7 -5.48 -15.22 7.47
CA ILE A 7 -5.76 -14.28 6.39
C ILE A 7 -5.79 -15.08 5.07
N ASN A 8 -6.81 -14.85 4.25
CA ASN A 8 -6.79 -15.32 2.88
C ASN A 8 -5.74 -14.51 2.08
N MET A 9 -4.52 -15.04 2.04
CA MET A 9 -3.36 -14.36 1.46
C MET A 9 -3.53 -14.07 -0.03
N SER A 10 -4.26 -14.92 -0.76
CA SER A 10 -4.54 -14.69 -2.18
C SER A 10 -5.43 -13.46 -2.39
N VAL A 11 -6.48 -13.30 -1.60
CA VAL A 11 -7.38 -12.13 -1.67
C VAL A 11 -6.66 -10.88 -1.17
N PHE A 12 -5.88 -11.01 -0.09
CA PHE A 12 -5.10 -9.91 0.47
C PHE A 12 -4.10 -9.35 -0.55
N ARG A 13 -3.22 -10.20 -1.11
CA ARG A 13 -2.23 -9.78 -2.12
C ARG A 13 -2.89 -9.21 -3.38
N ALA A 14 -4.01 -9.77 -3.81
CA ALA A 14 -4.77 -9.23 -4.94
C ALA A 14 -5.30 -7.82 -4.66
N ASN A 15 -5.77 -7.55 -3.44
CA ASN A 15 -6.25 -6.22 -3.06
C ASN A 15 -5.10 -5.21 -2.90
N VAL A 16 -3.96 -5.63 -2.33
CA VAL A 16 -2.75 -4.79 -2.28
C VAL A 16 -2.25 -4.43 -3.67
N ALA A 17 -2.24 -5.39 -4.61
CA ALA A 17 -1.86 -5.14 -6.00
C ALA A 17 -2.80 -4.14 -6.70
N LYS A 18 -4.12 -4.23 -6.44
CA LYS A 18 -5.09 -3.25 -6.94
C LYS A 18 -4.83 -1.85 -6.37
N LEU A 19 -4.52 -1.73 -5.08
CA LEU A 19 -4.16 -0.47 -4.44
C LEU A 19 -2.90 0.14 -5.07
N LYS A 20 -1.85 -0.65 -5.28
CA LYS A 20 -0.62 -0.20 -5.96
C LYS A 20 -0.89 0.27 -7.39
N THR A 21 -1.75 -0.44 -8.12
CA THR A 21 -2.13 -0.05 -9.50
C THR A 21 -2.91 1.25 -9.51
N ALA A 22 -3.94 1.36 -8.67
CA ALA A 22 -4.74 2.58 -8.56
C ALA A 22 -3.92 3.81 -8.16
N LEU A 23 -2.87 3.61 -7.35
CA LEU A 23 -1.94 4.65 -6.95
C LEU A 23 -0.97 5.04 -8.08
N ALA A 24 -0.50 4.06 -8.85
CA ALA A 24 0.33 4.31 -10.03
C ALA A 24 -0.43 5.10 -11.11
N ASP A 25 -1.73 4.86 -11.24
CA ASP A 25 -2.63 5.57 -12.16
C ASP A 25 -2.92 7.03 -11.75
N ILE A 26 -2.54 7.45 -10.54
CA ILE A 26 -2.60 8.86 -10.14
C ILE A 26 -1.51 9.63 -10.91
N GLU A 27 -1.89 10.23 -12.04
CA GLU A 27 -1.06 11.17 -12.80
C GLU A 27 -0.92 12.49 -12.04
N THR A 28 0.28 12.75 -11.52
CA THR A 28 0.67 14.04 -10.93
C THR A 28 1.49 14.90 -11.90
N ASN A 29 1.65 14.46 -13.15
CA ASN A 29 2.50 15.13 -14.14
C ASN A 29 2.00 16.56 -14.43
N THR A 30 2.65 17.53 -13.80
CA THR A 30 2.54 18.95 -14.11
C THR A 30 3.12 19.17 -15.50
N THR A 31 2.26 19.48 -16.48
CA THR A 31 2.75 20.03 -17.75
C THR A 31 3.20 21.46 -17.48
N THR A 32 4.45 21.63 -17.05
CA THR A 32 5.13 22.91 -16.75
C THR A 32 5.44 23.74 -18.01
N ASN A 33 4.60 23.64 -19.04
CA ASN A 33 4.80 24.36 -20.28
C ASN A 33 4.47 25.86 -20.09
N SER A 34 5.48 26.62 -19.65
CA SER A 34 5.65 28.05 -19.92
C SER A 34 4.48 28.94 -19.46
N PHE A 35 4.33 29.10 -18.15
CA PHE A 35 3.34 30.00 -17.54
C PHE A 35 3.76 31.49 -17.50
N SER A 36 4.94 31.82 -18.03
CA SER A 36 5.48 33.18 -18.13
C SER A 36 4.81 34.09 -19.17
N LYS A 37 3.65 33.70 -19.72
CA LYS A 37 3.02 34.40 -20.85
C LYS A 37 1.97 35.44 -20.47
N THR A 38 1.57 35.55 -19.19
CA THR A 38 0.50 36.45 -18.75
C THR A 38 0.88 37.17 -17.45
N ASN A 39 0.61 38.48 -17.40
CA ASN A 39 0.86 39.36 -16.26
C ASN A 39 -0.46 39.87 -15.65
N ILE A 40 -1.52 39.07 -15.75
CA ILE A 40 -2.88 39.38 -15.32
C ILE A 40 -3.10 38.67 -13.98
N GLU A 41 -3.17 39.47 -12.92
CA GLU A 41 -3.18 39.05 -11.51
C GLU A 41 -4.14 37.90 -11.14
N PRO A 42 -5.43 37.87 -11.57
CA PRO A 42 -6.31 36.75 -11.25
C PRO A 42 -5.83 35.43 -11.84
N PHE A 43 -5.29 35.44 -13.06
CA PHE A 43 -4.81 34.22 -13.71
C PHE A 43 -3.49 33.72 -13.14
N THR A 44 -2.61 34.61 -12.67
CA THR A 44 -1.38 34.19 -11.98
C THR A 44 -1.69 33.58 -10.62
N LYS A 45 -2.65 34.14 -9.89
CA LYS A 45 -3.06 33.63 -8.57
C LYS A 45 -3.79 32.28 -8.66
N ASP A 46 -4.68 32.12 -9.65
CA ASP A 46 -5.31 30.82 -9.91
C ASP A 46 -4.26 29.76 -10.26
N LEU A 47 -3.19 30.16 -10.96
CA LEU A 47 -2.07 29.29 -11.29
C LEU A 47 -1.26 28.87 -10.07
N GLU A 48 -0.94 29.81 -9.18
CA GLU A 48 -0.26 29.50 -7.91
C GLU A 48 -1.07 28.50 -7.08
N ASN A 49 -2.39 28.70 -6.99
CA ASN A 49 -3.28 27.76 -6.30
C ASN A 49 -3.30 26.37 -6.96
N VAL A 50 -3.24 26.29 -8.30
CA VAL A 50 -3.17 25.01 -9.02
C VAL A 50 -1.85 24.30 -8.74
N ILE A 51 -0.73 25.03 -8.71
CA ILE A 51 0.58 24.46 -8.37
C ILE A 51 0.56 23.91 -6.94
N GLU A 52 0.10 24.69 -5.98
CA GLU A 52 0.01 24.27 -4.58
C GLU A 52 -0.91 23.03 -4.42
N ALA A 53 -2.04 23.00 -5.12
CA ALA A 53 -2.93 21.84 -5.13
C ALA A 53 -2.25 20.60 -5.71
N MET A 54 -1.42 20.75 -6.75
CA MET A 54 -0.67 19.63 -7.33
C MET A 54 0.43 19.12 -6.41
N GLU A 55 1.15 20.02 -5.73
CA GLU A 55 2.12 19.64 -4.70
C GLU A 55 1.46 18.86 -3.55
N LEU A 56 0.29 19.31 -3.10
CA LEU A 56 -0.49 18.61 -2.08
C LEU A 56 -0.95 17.22 -2.54
N LEU A 57 -1.38 17.08 -3.80
CA LEU A 57 -1.74 15.79 -4.39
C LEU A 57 -0.55 14.83 -4.45
N GLU A 58 0.63 15.33 -4.78
CA GLU A 58 1.85 14.54 -4.80
C GLU A 58 2.28 14.11 -3.38
N GLN A 59 2.18 15.01 -2.39
CA GLN A 59 2.41 14.64 -1.00
C GLN A 59 1.43 13.57 -0.51
N TYR A 60 0.15 13.70 -0.86
CA TYR A 60 -0.87 12.71 -0.50
C TYR A 60 -0.62 11.35 -1.16
N LYS A 61 -0.19 11.35 -2.43
CA LYS A 61 0.23 10.13 -3.14
C LYS A 61 1.36 9.41 -2.40
N ASN A 62 2.39 10.14 -1.97
CA ASN A 62 3.52 9.58 -1.23
C ASN A 62 3.10 8.94 0.10
N ILE A 63 2.17 9.56 0.83
CA ILE A 63 1.63 8.99 2.08
C ILE A 63 0.90 7.66 1.80
N LEU A 64 0.04 7.64 0.78
CA LEU A 64 -0.65 6.40 0.39
C LEU A 64 0.31 5.30 -0.05
N GLU A 65 1.41 5.65 -0.71
CA GLU A 65 2.45 4.72 -1.14
C GLU A 65 3.12 4.05 0.07
N ALA A 66 3.46 4.86 1.09
CA ALA A 66 4.01 4.38 2.35
C ALA A 66 3.03 3.48 3.13
N ASP A 67 1.76 3.86 3.18
CA ASP A 67 0.72 3.08 3.86
C ASP A 67 0.49 1.73 3.17
N VAL A 68 0.44 1.70 1.83
CA VAL A 68 0.30 0.46 1.05
C VAL A 68 1.50 -0.46 1.27
N SER A 69 2.72 0.09 1.31
CA SER A 69 3.93 -0.68 1.63
C SER A 69 3.88 -1.26 3.05
N THR A 70 3.43 -0.46 4.02
CA THR A 70 3.30 -0.89 5.42
C THR A 70 2.25 -1.98 5.57
N LEU A 71 1.13 -1.85 4.86
CA LEU A 71 0.06 -2.85 4.85
C LEU A 71 0.57 -4.18 4.30
N GLU A 72 1.28 -4.17 3.16
CA GLU A 72 1.86 -5.37 2.56
C GLU A 72 2.83 -6.08 3.52
N GLN A 73 3.76 -5.32 4.12
CA GLN A 73 4.71 -5.88 5.08
C GLN A 73 4.02 -6.47 6.31
N THR A 74 3.03 -5.77 6.85
CA THR A 74 2.28 -6.24 8.02
C THR A 74 1.51 -7.53 7.69
N GLY A 75 0.90 -7.61 6.50
CA GLY A 75 0.19 -8.80 6.05
C GLY A 75 1.10 -10.02 5.91
N GLU A 76 2.31 -9.85 5.38
CA GLU A 76 3.30 -10.93 5.31
C GLU A 76 3.82 -11.35 6.70
N GLN A 77 4.04 -10.39 7.61
CA GLN A 77 4.41 -10.72 8.99
C GLN A 77 3.31 -11.51 9.71
N MET A 78 2.03 -11.18 9.47
CA MET A 78 0.92 -11.96 10.01
C MET A 78 0.91 -13.40 9.48
N ARG A 79 1.19 -13.59 8.18
CA ARG A 79 1.33 -14.93 7.57
C ARG A 79 2.45 -15.74 8.23
N GLU A 80 3.62 -15.13 8.37
CA GLU A 80 4.78 -15.78 8.98
C GLU A 80 4.49 -16.19 10.43
N LYS A 81 3.82 -15.31 11.19
CA LYS A 81 3.43 -15.61 12.57
C LYS A 81 2.38 -16.72 12.67
N ASP A 82 1.40 -16.74 11.77
CA ASP A 82 0.42 -17.84 11.70
C ASP A 82 1.12 -19.17 11.40
N GLU A 83 2.06 -19.20 10.45
CA GLU A 83 2.84 -20.40 10.10
C GLU A 83 3.74 -20.88 11.25
N GLU A 84 4.42 -19.97 11.94
CA GLU A 84 5.19 -20.27 13.15
C GLU A 84 4.31 -20.89 14.23
N LEU A 85 3.15 -20.27 14.54
CA LEU A 85 2.23 -20.77 15.56
C LEU A 85 1.61 -22.12 15.19
N ALA A 86 1.32 -22.36 13.92
CA ALA A 86 0.85 -23.66 13.43
C ALA A 86 1.92 -24.74 13.56
N SER A 87 3.20 -24.41 13.32
CA SER A 87 4.31 -25.35 13.45
C SER A 87 4.57 -25.78 14.90
N VAL A 88 4.41 -24.86 15.87
CA VAL A 88 4.63 -25.13 17.31
C VAL A 88 3.47 -25.94 17.92
N ASN A 89 2.26 -25.83 17.37
CA ASN A 89 1.06 -26.51 17.86
C ASN A 89 0.77 -27.88 17.21
N HIS A 90 1.62 -28.38 16.31
CA HIS A 90 1.56 -29.77 15.84
C HIS A 90 2.43 -30.67 16.74
N PRO A 91 1.84 -31.42 17.70
CA PRO A 91 2.62 -32.38 18.46
C PRO A 91 2.97 -33.56 17.54
N ILE A 92 4.26 -33.90 17.47
CA ILE A 92 4.75 -35.16 16.92
C ILE A 92 4.16 -36.28 17.79
N VAL A 93 2.97 -36.80 17.46
CA VAL A 93 2.39 -37.98 18.10
C VAL A 93 2.04 -38.99 17.02
N GLY A 94 3.03 -39.81 16.69
CA GLY A 94 2.84 -41.10 16.06
C GLY A 94 3.82 -42.08 16.71
N PRO A 95 3.38 -43.26 17.19
CA PRO A 95 4.28 -44.19 17.86
C PRO A 95 5.34 -44.68 16.87
N GLN A 96 6.61 -44.57 17.26
CA GLN A 96 7.70 -45.19 16.51
C GLN A 96 7.54 -46.71 16.58
N PRO A 97 7.59 -47.44 15.45
CA PRO A 97 7.60 -48.89 15.50
C PRO A 97 8.90 -49.35 16.15
N ILE A 98 8.76 -50.11 17.25
CA ILE A 98 9.86 -50.83 17.89
C ILE A 98 10.32 -51.92 16.91
N ARG A 99 11.64 -52.03 16.76
CA ARG A 99 12.37 -53.01 15.93
C ARG A 99 11.86 -54.45 16.07
#